data_AF-A0A6C0RFY4-F1
#
_entry.id   AF-A0A6C0RFY4-F1
#
_cell.length_a   1.000
_cell.length_b   1.000
_cell.length_c   1.000
_cell.angle_alpha   90.00
_cell.angle_beta   90.00
_cell.angle_gamma   90.00
#
_symmetry.space_group_name_H-M   'P 1'
#
loop_
_entity.id
_entity.type
_entity.pdbx_description
1 polymer ?
#
loop_
_entity_poly.entity_id
_entity_poly.type
_entity_poly.pdbx_seq_one_letter_code
_entity_poly.pdbx_strand_id
1 'polypeptide(L)'
;MKKIMPVVIFLNFFAYFCMGQMYLTDVEFDKVGCLQVEHYVQGQIKNNNAKFSDVKPSLEPTASTIGFRFHEREYVVKDSLAKVWSHYVHTNPSIAWNASRFSFGMLFSKSNNQLIYRNGHVDGIDPGQVIYLNLSVLKIKKLATAFEITTVDNKGKVIEFSYVEDNITHGKQQLSFSQTRKGFTKITHRTYFKSESVLRDHFLYPYFHTRLTNTYHRNMKHLLKAKEN
;
A
#
# COMPACT_ATOMS: atom_id res chain seq x y z
N MET A 1 37.23 -27.40 -58.37
CA MET A 1 37.17 -26.19 -57.52
C MET A 1 35.84 -26.19 -56.76
N LYS A 2 35.86 -26.51 -55.47
CA LYS A 2 34.65 -26.61 -54.62
C LYS A 2 34.25 -25.19 -54.17
N LYS A 3 33.04 -24.76 -54.54
CA LYS A 3 32.45 -23.49 -54.07
C LYS A 3 32.06 -23.65 -52.59
N ILE A 4 32.69 -22.85 -51.74
CA ILE A 4 32.34 -22.74 -50.32
C ILE A 4 31.17 -21.75 -50.24
N MET A 5 30.04 -22.23 -49.72
CA MET A 5 28.84 -21.43 -49.47
C MET A 5 28.96 -20.79 -48.08
N PRO A 6 28.77 -19.47 -47.91
CA PRO A 6 28.82 -18.87 -46.59
C PRO A 6 27.53 -19.19 -45.84
N VAL A 7 27.65 -19.89 -44.72
CA VAL A 7 26.57 -20.07 -43.75
C VAL A 7 26.39 -18.74 -43.03
N VAL A 8 25.28 -18.04 -43.30
CA VAL A 8 24.88 -16.86 -42.54
C VAL A 8 24.24 -17.35 -41.24
N ILE A 9 24.98 -17.24 -40.14
CA ILE A 9 24.47 -17.49 -38.79
C ILE A 9 23.64 -16.26 -38.39
N PHE A 10 22.31 -16.40 -38.37
CA PHE A 10 21.42 -15.43 -37.74
C PHE A 10 21.57 -15.53 -36.21
N LEU A 11 22.39 -14.64 -35.64
CA LEU A 11 22.40 -14.37 -34.21
C LEU A 11 21.08 -13.66 -33.84
N ASN A 12 20.12 -14.43 -33.31
CA ASN A 12 18.96 -13.88 -32.62
C ASN A 12 19.45 -13.15 -31.36
N PHE A 13 19.66 -11.84 -31.47
CA PHE A 13 19.73 -10.95 -30.32
C PHE A 13 18.35 -10.90 -29.68
N PHE A 14 18.06 -11.81 -28.76
CA PHE A 14 17.07 -11.55 -27.72
C PHE A 14 17.64 -10.42 -26.87
N ALA A 15 17.22 -9.18 -27.17
CA ALA A 15 17.39 -8.06 -26.28
C ALA A 15 16.55 -8.35 -25.03
N TYR A 16 17.15 -9.02 -24.05
CA TYR A 16 16.65 -9.01 -22.70
C TYR A 16 16.67 -7.56 -22.26
N PHE A 17 15.51 -6.91 -22.25
CA PHE A 17 15.33 -5.69 -21.49
C PHE A 17 15.57 -6.04 -20.02
N CYS A 18 16.81 -5.87 -19.55
CA CYS A 18 17.06 -5.71 -18.13
C CYS A 18 16.31 -4.44 -17.72
N MET A 19 15.08 -4.60 -17.22
CA MET A 19 14.40 -3.50 -16.54
C MET A 19 15.28 -3.11 -15.35
N GLY A 20 15.98 -1.97 -15.48
CA GLY A 20 16.85 -1.45 -14.44
C GLY A 20 16.03 -1.21 -13.18
N GLN A 21 16.45 -1.79 -12.07
CA GLN A 21 15.77 -1.68 -10.78
C GLN A 21 15.78 -0.22 -10.30
N MET A 22 14.61 0.32 -9.92
CA MET A 22 14.51 1.71 -9.49
C MET A 22 15.18 1.93 -8.13
N TYR A 23 15.95 3.00 -8.05
CA TYR A 23 16.61 3.47 -6.85
C TYR A 23 15.71 4.43 -6.08
N LEU A 24 15.89 4.51 -4.76
CA LEU A 24 15.19 5.54 -3.96
C LEU A 24 15.57 6.96 -4.39
N THR A 25 16.76 7.14 -4.98
CA THR A 25 17.23 8.40 -5.54
C THR A 25 16.53 8.81 -6.82
N ASP A 26 15.78 7.90 -7.46
CA ASP A 26 15.02 8.19 -8.69
C ASP A 26 13.70 8.93 -8.40
N VAL A 27 13.39 9.20 -7.13
CA VAL A 27 12.19 9.92 -6.73
C VAL A 27 12.26 11.38 -7.17
N GLU A 28 11.30 11.76 -8.02
CA GLU A 28 10.97 13.15 -8.33
C GLU A 28 10.21 13.77 -7.13
N PHE A 29 10.96 14.35 -6.19
CA PHE A 29 10.40 14.86 -4.92
C PHE A 29 9.38 15.99 -5.11
N ASP A 30 9.51 16.79 -6.16
CA ASP A 30 8.53 17.81 -6.55
C ASP A 30 7.15 17.21 -6.88
N LYS A 31 7.09 15.96 -7.36
CA LYS A 31 5.84 15.25 -7.65
C LYS A 31 5.20 14.57 -6.43
N VAL A 32 5.95 14.38 -5.34
CA VAL A 32 5.42 13.79 -4.08
C VAL A 32 4.41 14.74 -3.42
N GLY A 33 4.65 16.05 -3.51
CA GLY A 33 3.74 17.08 -3.04
C GLY A 33 3.55 17.12 -1.52
N CYS A 34 4.43 16.50 -0.74
CA CYS A 34 4.44 16.63 0.72
C CYS A 34 5.81 16.35 1.38
N LEU A 35 6.35 17.40 2.01
CA LEU A 35 7.66 17.40 2.69
C LEU A 35 7.89 16.24 3.67
N GLN A 36 6.86 15.78 4.38
CA GLN A 36 7.03 14.67 5.33
C GLN A 36 7.40 13.36 4.63
N VAL A 37 6.77 13.05 3.49
CA VAL A 37 7.09 11.84 2.71
C VAL A 37 8.46 12.00 2.05
N GLU A 38 8.77 13.20 1.54
CA GLU A 38 10.09 13.50 0.98
C GLU A 38 11.21 13.25 2.00
N HIS A 39 11.08 13.82 3.21
CA HIS A 39 12.03 13.58 4.30
C HIS A 39 12.11 12.11 4.73
N TYR A 40 10.99 11.40 4.70
CA TYR A 40 10.95 9.97 5.03
C TYR A 40 11.77 9.15 4.03
N VAL A 41 11.55 9.35 2.73
CA VAL A 41 12.32 8.69 1.67
C VAL A 41 13.80 9.08 1.73
N GLN A 42 14.11 10.36 1.96
CA GLN A 42 15.50 10.79 2.17
C GLN A 42 16.16 10.12 3.38
N GLY A 43 15.39 9.84 4.44
CA GLY A 43 15.84 9.03 5.57
C GLY A 43 16.18 7.60 5.15
N GLN A 44 15.34 6.96 4.34
CA GLN A 44 15.60 5.62 3.79
C GLN A 44 16.89 5.59 2.94
N ILE A 45 17.11 6.61 2.10
CA ILE A 45 18.34 6.76 1.29
C ILE A 45 19.59 6.81 2.19
N LYS A 46 19.55 7.58 3.28
CA LYS A 46 20.68 7.72 4.22
C LYS A 46 20.96 6.44 5.00
N ASN A 47 19.95 5.58 5.19
CA ASN A 47 20.05 4.34 5.94
C ASN A 47 20.45 3.13 5.06
N ASN A 48 21.11 3.36 3.92
CA ASN A 48 21.59 2.35 2.98
C ASN A 48 20.52 1.52 2.25
N ASN A 49 19.25 1.94 2.22
CA ASN A 49 18.33 1.41 1.22
C ASN A 49 18.69 2.05 -0.13
N ALA A 50 19.30 1.28 -1.02
CA ALA A 50 19.66 1.78 -2.35
C ALA A 50 18.44 1.73 -3.28
N LYS A 51 17.63 0.67 -3.18
CA LYS A 51 16.59 0.37 -4.17
C LYS A 51 15.23 0.24 -3.53
N PHE A 52 14.18 0.55 -4.29
CA PHE A 52 12.80 0.40 -3.81
C PHE A 52 12.41 -1.05 -3.48
N SER A 53 13.03 -2.02 -4.13
CA SER A 53 12.89 -3.44 -3.80
C SER A 53 13.36 -3.81 -2.40
N ASP A 54 14.26 -3.01 -1.83
CA ASP A 54 14.88 -3.28 -0.54
C ASP A 54 13.96 -2.85 0.60
N VAL A 55 12.93 -2.03 0.29
CA VAL A 55 11.85 -1.69 1.20
C VAL A 55 11.00 -2.93 1.44
N LYS A 56 11.02 -3.43 2.67
CA LYS A 56 10.35 -4.68 3.06
C LYS A 56 9.19 -4.45 4.02
N PRO A 57 8.19 -5.35 4.03
CA PRO A 57 7.17 -5.34 5.06
C PRO A 57 7.80 -5.69 6.42
N SER A 58 7.45 -4.92 7.45
CA SER A 58 7.87 -5.16 8.84
C SER A 58 7.32 -6.45 9.44
N LEU A 59 6.31 -7.04 8.80
CA LEU A 59 5.76 -8.34 9.15
C LEU A 59 5.23 -9.04 7.90
N GLU A 60 5.79 -10.21 7.59
CA GLU A 60 5.36 -11.06 6.48
C GLU A 60 3.96 -11.67 6.72
N PRO A 61 3.21 -12.04 5.67
CA PRO A 61 1.85 -12.58 5.81
C PRO A 61 1.71 -13.78 6.74
N THR A 62 2.67 -14.70 6.69
CA THR A 62 2.67 -15.94 7.49
C THR A 62 3.38 -15.79 8.83
N ALA A 63 3.98 -14.63 9.11
CA ALA A 63 4.71 -14.42 10.35
C ALA A 63 3.78 -14.38 11.56
N SER A 64 4.33 -14.83 12.69
CA SER A 64 3.62 -14.84 13.97
C SER A 64 3.30 -13.41 14.43
N THR A 65 2.08 -13.21 14.91
CA THR A 65 1.66 -11.94 15.54
C THR A 65 1.84 -11.96 17.06
N ILE A 66 2.54 -12.96 17.62
CA ILE A 66 2.82 -13.03 19.05
C ILE A 66 3.62 -11.79 19.48
N GLY A 67 3.18 -11.15 20.57
CA GLY A 67 3.80 -9.93 21.09
C GLY A 67 3.36 -8.63 20.40
N PHE A 68 2.52 -8.69 19.37
CA PHE A 68 1.84 -7.52 18.81
C PHE A 68 0.56 -7.22 19.60
N ARG A 69 0.23 -5.94 19.70
CA ARG A 69 -1.11 -5.53 20.15
C ARG A 69 -2.11 -5.75 19.02
N PHE A 70 -3.36 -5.97 19.39
CA PHE A 70 -4.45 -6.23 18.47
C PHE A 70 -5.55 -5.17 18.59
N HIS A 71 -6.10 -4.78 17.46
CA HIS A 71 -7.26 -3.91 17.38
C HIS A 71 -8.13 -4.32 16.20
N GLU A 72 -9.46 -4.38 16.40
CA GLU A 72 -10.42 -4.77 15.38
C GLU A 72 -11.58 -3.78 15.31
N ARG A 73 -12.07 -3.51 14.10
CA ARG A 73 -13.31 -2.78 13.86
C ARG A 73 -14.11 -3.41 12.74
N GLU A 74 -15.42 -3.29 12.83
CA GLU A 74 -16.34 -3.72 11.78
C GLU A 74 -17.04 -2.53 11.13
N TYR A 75 -17.26 -2.64 9.83
CA TYR A 75 -17.98 -1.66 9.01
C TYR A 75 -19.02 -2.39 8.16
N VAL A 76 -20.16 -1.74 7.92
CA VAL A 76 -21.21 -2.28 7.06
C VAL A 76 -21.47 -1.34 5.88
N VAL A 77 -21.42 -1.90 4.68
CA VAL A 77 -21.79 -1.24 3.43
C VAL A 77 -23.05 -1.90 2.89
N LYS A 78 -24.09 -1.10 2.65
CA LYS A 78 -25.41 -1.57 2.19
C LYS A 78 -25.40 -1.89 0.68
N ASP A 79 -24.50 -2.77 0.28
CA ASP A 79 -24.34 -3.25 -1.10
C ASP A 79 -23.76 -4.68 -1.08
N SER A 80 -23.87 -5.37 -2.21
CA SER A 80 -23.42 -6.74 -2.42
C SER A 80 -21.92 -6.92 -2.22
N LEU A 81 -21.53 -8.12 -1.76
CA LEU A 81 -20.12 -8.47 -1.54
C LEU A 81 -19.27 -8.29 -2.81
N ALA A 82 -19.79 -8.69 -3.97
CA ALA A 82 -19.09 -8.58 -5.25
C ALA A 82 -18.77 -7.12 -5.60
N LYS A 83 -19.75 -6.22 -5.46
CA LYS A 83 -19.58 -4.80 -5.78
C LYS A 83 -18.66 -4.10 -4.79
N VAL A 84 -18.83 -4.34 -3.49
CA VAL A 84 -17.96 -3.75 -2.46
C VAL A 84 -16.53 -4.26 -2.59
N TRP A 85 -16.33 -5.56 -2.81
CA TRP A 85 -15.00 -6.13 -3.06
C TRP A 85 -14.33 -5.48 -4.26
N SER A 86 -15.02 -5.48 -5.41
CA SER A 86 -14.49 -4.88 -6.63
C SER A 86 -14.13 -3.41 -6.43
N HIS A 87 -14.97 -2.65 -5.71
CA HIS A 87 -14.67 -1.26 -5.39
C HIS A 87 -13.43 -1.08 -4.51
N TYR A 88 -13.23 -1.92 -3.50
CA TYR A 88 -12.05 -1.85 -2.64
C TYR A 88 -10.76 -2.26 -3.37
N VAL A 89 -10.84 -3.19 -4.32
CA VAL A 89 -9.68 -3.63 -5.09
C VAL A 89 -9.32 -2.64 -6.20
N HIS A 90 -10.30 -2.14 -6.96
CA HIS A 90 -10.05 -1.37 -8.19
C HIS A 90 -10.15 0.15 -8.02
N THR A 91 -10.29 0.66 -6.79
CA THR A 91 -10.18 2.11 -6.57
C THR A 91 -8.71 2.50 -6.60
N ASN A 92 -8.35 3.43 -7.49
CA ASN A 92 -6.99 3.96 -7.60
C ASN A 92 -6.46 4.38 -6.20
N PRO A 93 -5.29 3.87 -5.76
CA PRO A 93 -4.73 4.16 -4.45
C PRO A 93 -4.53 5.65 -4.17
N SER A 94 -4.22 6.47 -5.19
CA SER A 94 -4.07 7.91 -5.05
C SER A 94 -5.36 8.63 -4.64
N ILE A 95 -6.51 8.01 -4.90
CA ILE A 95 -7.84 8.50 -4.51
C ILE A 95 -8.30 7.83 -3.22
N ALA A 96 -8.12 6.51 -3.10
CA ALA A 96 -8.49 5.74 -1.91
C ALA A 96 -7.79 6.26 -0.65
N TRP A 97 -6.50 6.57 -0.78
CA TRP A 97 -5.61 7.04 0.27
C TRP A 97 -5.35 8.55 0.19
N ASN A 98 -6.35 9.33 -0.21
CA ASN A 98 -6.31 10.79 -0.13
C ASN A 98 -7.62 11.33 0.45
N ALA A 99 -7.57 11.74 1.72
CA ALA A 99 -8.73 12.24 2.47
C ALA A 99 -8.31 13.25 3.55
N SER A 100 -9.26 13.73 4.35
CA SER A 100 -9.01 14.76 5.35
C SER A 100 -7.94 14.43 6.42
N ARG A 101 -7.55 13.16 6.57
CA ARG A 101 -6.57 12.71 7.58
C ARG A 101 -5.32 12.05 7.01
N PHE A 102 -5.23 11.89 5.71
CA PHE A 102 -4.05 11.33 5.06
C PHE A 102 -3.98 11.85 3.63
N SER A 103 -2.77 12.12 3.16
CA SER A 103 -2.53 12.50 1.77
C SER A 103 -1.61 11.49 1.13
N PHE A 104 -2.02 11.01 -0.04
CA PHE A 104 -1.19 10.18 -0.89
C PHE A 104 0.03 10.99 -1.35
N GLY A 105 1.23 10.46 -1.11
CA GLY A 105 2.47 11.02 -1.62
C GLY A 105 2.87 10.34 -2.92
N MET A 106 3.16 9.04 -2.83
CA MET A 106 3.53 8.22 -3.98
C MET A 106 3.24 6.74 -3.74
N LEU A 107 3.27 5.96 -4.80
CA LEU A 107 3.23 4.50 -4.80
C LEU A 107 4.42 4.00 -5.62
N PHE A 108 5.09 2.95 -5.13
CA PHE A 108 6.01 2.15 -5.91
C PHE A 108 5.42 0.76 -6.15
N SER A 109 5.33 0.33 -7.40
CA SER A 109 4.94 -1.03 -7.76
C SER A 109 6.20 -1.88 -7.97
N LYS A 110 6.42 -2.87 -7.10
CA LYS A 110 7.55 -3.81 -7.25
C LYS A 110 7.43 -4.68 -8.49
N SER A 111 6.21 -5.12 -8.83
CA SER A 111 5.97 -5.99 -9.99
C SER A 111 6.26 -5.28 -11.32
N ASN A 112 5.90 -4.01 -11.42
CA ASN A 112 6.09 -3.21 -12.62
C ASN A 112 7.36 -2.35 -12.57
N ASN A 113 8.08 -2.37 -11.44
CA ASN A 113 9.22 -1.51 -11.15
C ASN A 113 8.96 -0.05 -11.54
N GLN A 114 7.86 0.51 -11.01
CA GLN A 114 7.31 1.79 -11.45
C GLN A 114 6.92 2.68 -10.26
N LEU A 115 7.29 3.96 -10.35
CA LEU A 115 6.81 5.03 -9.46
C LEU A 115 5.54 5.70 -10.01
N ILE A 116 4.61 5.97 -9.10
CA ILE A 116 3.31 6.55 -9.39
C ILE A 116 3.02 7.67 -8.38
N TYR A 117 2.68 8.85 -8.90
CA TYR A 117 2.41 10.06 -8.11
C TYR A 117 0.91 10.41 -8.09
N ARG A 118 0.56 11.56 -7.51
CA ARG A 118 -0.82 11.97 -7.15
C ARG A 118 -1.88 11.98 -8.27
N ASN A 119 -1.47 11.92 -9.54
CA ASN A 119 -2.38 11.84 -10.70
C ASN A 119 -2.08 10.63 -11.60
N GLY A 120 -1.21 9.73 -11.16
CA GLY A 120 -0.88 8.53 -11.91
C GLY A 120 -2.04 7.54 -11.88
N HIS A 121 -2.24 6.86 -13.01
CA HIS A 121 -3.24 5.81 -13.11
C HIS A 121 -2.72 4.50 -12.53
N VAL A 122 -3.58 3.83 -11.75
CA VAL A 122 -3.38 2.47 -11.24
C VAL A 122 -4.73 1.78 -11.27
N ASP A 123 -4.77 0.57 -11.83
CA ASP A 123 -6.01 -0.21 -11.96
C ASP A 123 -6.54 -0.76 -10.64
N GLY A 124 -5.80 -0.58 -9.55
CA GLY A 124 -6.19 -1.03 -8.22
C GLY A 124 -5.01 -1.31 -7.31
N ILE A 125 -5.27 -2.13 -6.31
CA ILE A 125 -4.26 -2.66 -5.41
C ILE A 125 -3.77 -4.03 -5.88
N ASP A 126 -2.46 -4.25 -5.78
CA ASP A 126 -1.81 -5.53 -6.06
C ASP A 126 -0.69 -5.80 -5.04
N PRO A 127 -0.39 -7.08 -4.75
CA PRO A 127 0.77 -7.42 -3.91
C PRO A 127 2.08 -6.81 -4.42
N GLY A 128 2.90 -6.30 -3.51
CA GLY A 128 4.17 -5.63 -3.82
C GLY A 128 4.05 -4.14 -4.12
N GLN A 129 2.84 -3.57 -4.08
CA GLN A 129 2.68 -2.11 -4.11
C GLN A 129 3.01 -1.49 -2.74
N VAL A 130 3.99 -0.60 -2.70
CA VAL A 130 4.38 0.18 -1.52
C VAL A 130 3.79 1.58 -1.62
N ILE A 131 2.89 1.93 -0.70
CA ILE A 131 2.16 3.20 -0.68
C ILE A 131 2.72 4.09 0.43
N TYR A 132 3.14 5.30 0.06
CA TYR A 132 3.67 6.31 0.97
C TYR A 132 2.62 7.39 1.24
N LEU A 133 2.32 7.61 2.52
CA LEU A 133 1.30 8.53 2.97
C LEU A 133 1.84 9.57 3.94
N ASN A 134 1.23 10.75 3.89
CA ASN A 134 1.35 11.77 4.91
C ASN A 134 0.11 11.78 5.80
N LEU A 135 0.21 11.28 7.03
CA LEU A 135 -0.86 11.22 8.01
C LEU A 135 -1.00 12.54 8.76
N SER A 136 -2.24 13.03 8.89
CA SER A 136 -2.59 14.15 9.78
C SER A 136 -3.09 13.61 11.11
N VAL A 137 -2.16 13.36 12.03
CA VAL A 137 -2.43 12.78 13.37
C VAL A 137 -3.13 13.81 14.26
N LEU A 138 -2.67 15.07 14.20
CA LEU A 138 -3.31 16.25 14.81
C LEU A 138 -3.37 17.38 13.78
N LYS A 139 -4.12 18.47 14.04
CA LYS A 139 -4.24 19.60 13.10
C LYS A 139 -2.89 20.17 12.62
N ILE A 140 -1.86 20.09 13.47
CA ILE A 140 -0.52 20.62 13.20
C ILE A 140 0.55 19.53 12.99
N LYS A 141 0.31 18.31 13.47
CA LYS A 141 1.32 17.25 13.45
C LYS A 141 1.05 16.29 12.29
N LYS A 142 1.94 16.35 11.31
CA LYS A 142 2.01 15.46 10.17
C LYS A 142 3.04 14.35 10.42
N LEU A 143 2.78 13.16 9.91
CA LEU A 143 3.64 11.99 10.06
C LEU A 143 3.66 11.22 8.74
N ALA A 144 4.86 10.97 8.19
CA ALA A 144 4.98 10.06 7.06
C ALA A 144 4.95 8.60 7.51
N THR A 145 4.37 7.75 6.67
CA THR A 145 4.39 6.29 6.82
C THR A 145 4.36 5.66 5.44
N ALA A 146 4.85 4.43 5.33
CA ALA A 146 4.59 3.59 4.17
C ALA A 146 4.05 2.21 4.55
N PHE A 147 3.25 1.61 3.69
CA PHE A 147 2.87 0.21 3.84
C PHE A 147 2.93 -0.49 2.48
N GLU A 148 3.17 -1.78 2.52
CA GLU A 148 3.15 -2.67 1.37
C GLU A 148 1.87 -3.49 1.36
N ILE A 149 1.17 -3.53 0.23
CA ILE A 149 0.12 -4.53 0.00
C ILE A 149 0.81 -5.90 -0.09
N THR A 150 0.52 -6.78 0.87
CA THR A 150 1.17 -8.10 0.94
C THR A 150 0.28 -9.21 0.41
N THR A 151 -1.04 -9.01 0.40
CA THR A 151 -2.00 -10.02 -0.10
C THR A 151 -3.26 -9.37 -0.64
N VAL A 152 -3.72 -9.86 -1.79
CA VAL A 152 -5.06 -9.61 -2.33
C VAL A 152 -5.68 -10.97 -2.71
N ASP A 153 -6.38 -11.59 -1.76
CA ASP A 153 -7.04 -12.88 -1.95
C ASP A 153 -8.45 -12.67 -2.51
N ASN A 154 -8.59 -12.86 -3.82
CA ASN A 154 -9.86 -12.76 -4.52
C ASN A 154 -10.88 -13.85 -4.13
N LYS A 155 -10.44 -15.01 -3.64
CA LYS A 155 -11.32 -16.11 -3.25
C LYS A 155 -11.81 -15.92 -1.82
N GLY A 156 -10.91 -15.69 -0.88
CA GLY A 156 -11.21 -15.44 0.53
C GLY A 156 -11.74 -14.03 0.81
N LYS A 157 -11.65 -13.12 -0.17
CA LYS A 157 -12.03 -11.71 -0.04
C LYS A 157 -11.26 -11.04 1.11
N VAL A 158 -9.94 -11.16 1.05
CA VAL A 158 -9.02 -10.60 2.04
C VAL A 158 -7.99 -9.70 1.37
N ILE A 159 -7.83 -8.50 1.90
CA ILE A 159 -6.70 -7.61 1.59
C ILE A 159 -5.82 -7.57 2.82
N GLU A 160 -4.53 -7.80 2.67
CA GLU A 160 -3.54 -7.62 3.73
C GLU A 160 -2.47 -6.63 3.30
N PHE A 161 -2.05 -5.80 4.23
CA PHE A 161 -0.95 -4.87 4.04
C PHE A 161 -0.15 -4.71 5.32
N SER A 162 1.16 -4.51 5.17
CA SER A 162 2.11 -4.45 6.27
C SER A 162 2.82 -3.11 6.25
N TYR A 163 3.00 -2.51 7.42
CA TYR A 163 3.89 -1.36 7.56
C TYR A 163 5.28 -1.74 7.07
N VAL A 164 6.03 -0.84 6.45
CA VAL A 164 7.43 -1.14 6.06
C VAL A 164 8.37 -1.14 7.27
N GLU A 165 9.51 -1.83 7.18
CA GLU A 165 10.51 -1.94 8.26
C GLU A 165 11.03 -0.59 8.78
N ASP A 166 11.11 0.43 7.93
CA ASP A 166 11.58 1.77 8.32
C ASP A 166 10.52 2.60 9.07
N ASN A 167 9.30 2.10 9.22
CA ASN A 167 8.27 2.81 9.95
C ASN A 167 8.52 2.81 11.45
N ILE A 168 8.05 3.86 12.11
CA ILE A 168 8.01 3.95 13.57
C ILE A 168 7.12 2.87 14.22
N THR A 169 6.09 2.40 13.50
CA THR A 169 5.18 1.33 13.93
C THR A 169 5.32 0.15 12.98
N HIS A 170 5.48 -1.04 13.54
CA HIS A 170 5.57 -2.29 12.80
C HIS A 170 4.29 -3.10 12.96
N GLY A 171 4.08 -4.01 12.02
CA GLY A 171 2.98 -4.96 12.00
C GLY A 171 2.11 -4.83 10.75
N LYS A 172 0.96 -5.51 10.78
CA LYS A 172 0.12 -5.70 9.60
C LYS A 172 -1.35 -5.41 9.87
N GLN A 173 -2.05 -5.14 8.78
CA GLN A 173 -3.47 -4.85 8.75
C GLN A 173 -4.16 -5.75 7.75
N GLN A 174 -5.38 -6.14 8.06
CA GLN A 174 -6.17 -7.04 7.24
C GLN A 174 -7.60 -6.51 7.12
N LEU A 175 -8.11 -6.49 5.90
CA LEU A 175 -9.52 -6.24 5.58
C LEU A 175 -10.13 -7.55 5.09
N SER A 176 -11.08 -8.11 5.83
CA SER A 176 -11.86 -9.29 5.42
C SER A 176 -13.27 -8.86 5.08
N PHE A 177 -13.81 -9.34 3.96
CA PHE A 177 -15.14 -8.98 3.48
C PHE A 177 -16.05 -10.21 3.51
N SER A 178 -17.24 -10.07 4.08
CA SER A 178 -18.24 -11.14 4.13
C SER A 178 -19.65 -10.62 3.92
N GLN A 179 -20.51 -11.48 3.40
CA GLN A 179 -21.92 -11.15 3.23
C GLN A 179 -22.68 -11.34 4.55
N THR A 180 -23.50 -10.36 4.90
CA THR A 180 -24.43 -10.43 6.03
C THR A 180 -25.70 -11.16 5.63
N ARG A 181 -26.51 -11.59 6.62
CA ARG A 181 -27.83 -12.21 6.39
C ARG A 181 -28.79 -11.34 5.56
N LYS A 182 -28.61 -10.01 5.57
CA LYS A 182 -29.42 -9.05 4.81
C LYS A 182 -28.90 -8.79 3.39
N GLY A 183 -27.87 -9.51 2.94
CA GLY A 183 -27.24 -9.31 1.63
C GLY A 183 -26.24 -8.15 1.56
N PHE A 184 -26.07 -7.38 2.64
CA PHE A 184 -25.06 -6.32 2.73
C PHE A 184 -23.65 -6.88 2.97
N THR A 185 -22.64 -6.06 2.78
CA THR A 185 -21.24 -6.42 3.02
C THR A 185 -20.78 -5.95 4.39
N LYS A 186 -20.25 -6.86 5.19
CA LYS A 186 -19.48 -6.58 6.40
C LYS A 186 -17.99 -6.56 6.06
N ILE A 187 -17.28 -5.56 6.54
CA ILE A 187 -15.83 -5.43 6.41
C ILE A 187 -15.26 -5.47 7.82
N THR A 188 -14.45 -6.48 8.12
CA THR A 188 -13.70 -6.59 9.37
C THR A 188 -12.29 -6.11 9.13
N HIS A 189 -11.90 -5.02 9.80
CA HIS A 189 -10.56 -4.44 9.74
C HIS A 189 -9.79 -4.82 11.00
N ARG A 190 -8.78 -5.68 10.86
CA ARG A 190 -7.86 -6.07 11.94
C ARG A 190 -6.53 -5.37 11.79
N THR A 191 -5.92 -5.03 12.93
CA THR A 191 -4.60 -4.44 12.98
C THR A 191 -3.80 -5.10 14.08
N TYR A 192 -2.64 -5.62 13.70
CA TYR A 192 -1.59 -6.06 14.60
C TYR A 192 -0.49 -5.01 14.57
N PHE A 193 -0.16 -4.44 15.72
CA PHE A 193 0.80 -3.34 15.78
C PHE A 193 1.71 -3.43 16.99
N LYS A 194 2.95 -3.00 16.81
CA LYS A 194 3.95 -2.87 17.87
C LYS A 194 4.85 -1.69 17.54
N SER A 195 5.37 -1.06 18.58
CA SER A 195 6.34 -0.01 18.42
C SER A 195 7.24 0.11 19.65
N GLU A 196 8.28 0.95 19.59
CA GLU A 196 9.23 1.11 20.71
C GLU A 196 8.63 1.80 21.95
N SER A 197 7.49 2.47 21.80
CA SER A 197 6.87 3.22 22.90
C SER A 197 5.60 2.55 23.39
N VAL A 198 5.67 1.97 24.59
CA VAL A 198 4.54 1.34 25.27
C VAL A 198 3.39 2.33 25.49
N LEU A 199 3.70 3.59 25.86
CA LEU A 199 2.71 4.64 26.04
C LEU A 199 1.98 4.97 24.73
N ARG A 200 2.73 5.11 23.62
CA ARG A 200 2.14 5.32 22.30
C ARG A 200 1.23 4.16 21.93
N ASP A 201 1.71 2.94 22.10
CA ASP A 201 0.98 1.74 21.72
C ASP A 201 -0.30 1.55 22.54
N HIS A 202 -0.28 1.94 23.81
CA HIS A 202 -1.42 1.73 24.70
C HIS A 202 -2.49 2.82 24.54
N PHE A 203 -2.11 4.09 24.40
CA PHE A 203 -3.08 5.20 24.45
C PHE A 203 -3.21 5.97 23.13
N LEU A 204 -2.09 6.33 22.51
CA LEU A 204 -2.11 7.24 21.36
C LEU A 204 -2.51 6.49 20.08
N TYR A 205 -1.90 5.33 19.84
CA TYR A 205 -2.09 4.57 18.62
C TYR A 205 -3.56 4.14 18.44
N PRO A 206 -4.25 3.49 19.40
CA PRO A 206 -5.63 3.05 19.19
C PRO A 206 -6.58 4.20 18.84
N TYR A 207 -6.40 5.36 19.48
CA TYR A 207 -7.20 6.56 19.23
C TYR A 207 -6.98 7.12 17.82
N PHE A 208 -5.72 7.39 17.44
CA PHE A 208 -5.42 7.97 16.13
C PHE A 208 -5.67 6.97 14.99
N HIS A 209 -5.33 5.71 15.20
CA HIS A 209 -5.56 4.62 14.25
C HIS A 209 -7.05 4.43 13.97
N THR A 210 -7.90 4.44 15.00
CA THR A 210 -9.36 4.42 14.83
C THR A 210 -9.85 5.58 13.98
N ARG A 211 -9.30 6.79 14.18
CA ARG A 211 -9.69 7.97 13.39
C ARG A 211 -9.23 7.86 11.94
N LEU A 212 -8.07 7.30 11.67
CA LEU A 212 -7.54 7.08 10.31
C LEU A 212 -8.38 6.02 9.57
N THR A 213 -8.55 4.84 10.17
CA THR A 213 -9.35 3.74 9.60
C THR A 213 -10.80 4.15 9.34
N ASN A 214 -11.46 4.85 10.28
CA ASN A 214 -12.79 5.40 10.07
C ASN A 214 -12.84 6.41 8.92
N THR A 215 -11.76 7.15 8.65
CA THR A 215 -11.70 8.11 7.54
C THR A 215 -11.56 7.37 6.22
N TYR A 216 -10.69 6.36 6.17
CA TYR A 216 -10.53 5.51 5.00
C TYR A 216 -11.84 4.83 4.58
N HIS A 217 -12.53 4.14 5.50
CA HIS A 217 -13.78 3.47 5.15
C HIS A 217 -14.91 4.44 4.78
N ARG A 218 -14.94 5.64 5.39
CA ARG A 218 -15.88 6.68 4.97
C ARG A 218 -15.56 7.22 3.57
N ASN A 219 -14.29 7.43 3.25
CA ASN A 219 -13.85 7.83 1.92
C ASN A 219 -14.25 6.78 0.88
N MET A 220 -13.91 5.51 1.12
CA MET A 220 -14.29 4.41 0.23
C MET A 220 -15.80 4.31 0.01
N LYS A 221 -16.61 4.47 1.08
CA LYS A 221 -18.06 4.52 0.96
C LYS A 221 -18.57 5.71 0.15
N HIS A 222 -17.94 6.88 0.30
CA HIS A 222 -18.29 8.07 -0.47
C HIS A 222 -17.97 7.88 -1.96
N LEU A 223 -16.78 7.38 -2.28
CA LEU A 223 -16.35 7.06 -3.64
C LEU A 223 -17.24 6.01 -4.31
N LEU A 224 -17.71 5.01 -3.55
CA LEU A 224 -18.64 4.01 -4.05
C LEU A 224 -19.95 4.65 -4.53
N LYS A 225 -20.53 5.53 -3.70
CA LYS A 225 -21.76 6.25 -4.03
C LYS A 225 -21.59 7.23 -5.20
N ALA A 226 -20.43 7.87 -5.29
CA ALA A 226 -20.16 8.83 -6.37
C ALA A 226 -20.09 8.15 -7.75
N LYS A 227 -19.76 6.86 -7.82
CA LYS A 227 -19.80 6.07 -9.08
C LYS A 227 -21.22 5.64 -9.49
N GLU A 228 -22.21 5.79 -8.62
CA GLU A 228 -23.60 5.40 -8.88
C GLU A 228 -24.45 6.53 -9.45
N ASN A 229 -23.97 7.77 -9.34
CA ASN A 229 -24.58 8.98 -9.88
C ASN A 229 -23.90 9.38 -11.18
#